data_AF-F8AMT9-F1
#
_entry.id   AF-F8AMT9-F1
#
_cell.length_a   1.000
_cell.length_b   1.000
_cell.length_c   1.000
_cell.angle_alpha   90.00
_cell.angle_beta   90.00
_cell.angle_gamma   90.00
#
_symmetry.space_group_name_H-M   'P 1'
#
loop_
_entity.id
_entity.type
_entity.pdbx_description
1 polymer ?
#
loop_
_entity_poly.entity_id
_entity_poly.type
_entity_poly.pdbx_seq_one_letter_code
_entity_poly.pdbx_strand_id
1 'polypeptide(L)'
;MDAVSLIIPIAEITVAGAIINASVHFVPVGGAPAAMATSTGVGTGTTQLAAGAGFTGLMAAAVMAAQSGISLSNPVHLTLILLSGAVGSMIMLGLTMLIGQLIYVYGVGVVPAADKCDKDPITGDYQKSYITPGTTGHGIPTVCFISGLIGAALGGIGGGLAYVAFKLLGFSSEVAGIIAVGFFFMNAVLASYNIGGTIEGFHDPKFKKIPNGIIASTVGSVIAGIVIAGMSLGI
;
A
#
# COMPACT_ATOMS: atom_id res chain seq x y z
N MET A 1 -26.21 -3.70 -18.27
CA MET A 1 -25.41 -4.69 -17.54
C MET A 1 -26.36 -5.69 -16.92
N ASP A 2 -26.11 -6.99 -17.06
CA ASP A 2 -26.90 -8.01 -16.34
C ASP A 2 -26.41 -8.13 -14.88
N ALA A 3 -27.17 -8.83 -14.02
CA ALA A 3 -26.79 -8.98 -12.61
C ALA A 3 -25.43 -9.69 -12.42
N VAL A 4 -25.05 -10.58 -13.35
CA VAL A 4 -23.79 -11.34 -13.28
C VAL A 4 -22.59 -10.45 -13.59
N SER A 5 -22.73 -9.52 -14.53
CA SER A 5 -21.73 -8.51 -14.92
C SER A 5 -21.47 -7.45 -13.85
N LEU A 6 -22.32 -7.38 -12.81
CA LEU A 6 -22.12 -6.53 -11.63
C LEU A 6 -21.46 -7.29 -10.47
N ILE A 7 -21.74 -8.59 -10.33
CA ILE A 7 -21.22 -9.39 -9.21
C ILE A 7 -19.69 -9.49 -9.25
N ILE A 8 -19.10 -9.74 -10.42
CA ILE A 8 -17.65 -9.91 -10.56
C ILE A 8 -16.91 -8.60 -10.18
N PRO A 9 -17.24 -7.43 -10.75
CA PRO A 9 -16.58 -6.19 -10.35
C PRO A 9 -16.77 -5.84 -8.86
N ILE A 10 -17.94 -6.11 -8.27
CA ILE A 10 -18.17 -5.87 -6.83
C ILE A 10 -17.28 -6.77 -5.97
N ALA A 11 -17.11 -8.03 -6.36
CA ALA A 11 -16.18 -8.94 -5.69
C ALA A 11 -14.73 -8.45 -5.81
N GLU A 12 -14.31 -8.02 -7.00
CA GLU A 12 -12.97 -7.47 -7.25
C GLU A 12 -12.71 -6.19 -6.44
N ILE A 13 -13.68 -5.26 -6.37
CA ILE A 13 -13.59 -4.04 -5.56
C ILE A 13 -13.43 -4.40 -4.07
N THR A 14 -14.19 -5.39 -3.60
CA THR A 14 -14.14 -5.82 -2.20
C THR A 14 -12.78 -6.43 -1.85
N VAL A 15 -12.25 -7.30 -2.71
CA VAL A 15 -10.93 -7.91 -2.56
C VAL A 15 -9.83 -6.85 -2.67
N ALA A 16 -9.94 -5.92 -3.63
CA ALA A 16 -9.01 -4.82 -3.81
C ALA A 16 -8.91 -3.97 -2.54
N GLY A 17 -10.03 -3.60 -1.94
CA GLY A 17 -10.06 -2.84 -0.69
C GLY A 17 -9.33 -3.55 0.43
N ALA A 18 -9.65 -4.83 0.66
CA ALA A 18 -9.00 -5.65 1.68
C ALA A 18 -7.48 -5.72 1.49
N ILE A 19 -7.01 -5.91 0.24
CA ILE A 19 -5.58 -5.94 -0.09
C ILE A 19 -4.93 -4.58 0.18
N ILE A 20 -5.54 -3.47 -0.26
CA ILE A 20 -5.03 -2.10 -0.03
C ILE A 20 -4.91 -1.83 1.47
N ASN A 21 -5.93 -2.19 2.25
CA ASN A 21 -5.91 -1.97 3.69
C ASN A 21 -4.79 -2.78 4.37
N ALA A 22 -4.67 -4.06 4.04
CA ALA A 22 -3.59 -4.90 4.55
C ALA A 22 -2.23 -4.33 4.16
N SER A 23 -2.06 -3.85 2.93
CA SER A 23 -0.81 -3.32 2.40
C SER A 23 -0.27 -2.13 3.20
N VAL A 24 -1.15 -1.23 3.64
CA VAL A 24 -0.79 -0.01 4.39
C VAL A 24 -0.12 -0.35 5.73
N HIS A 25 -0.43 -1.50 6.33
CA HIS A 25 0.19 -1.93 7.60
C HIS A 25 1.68 -2.26 7.44
N PHE A 26 2.10 -2.65 6.23
CA PHE A 26 3.49 -2.97 5.93
C PHE A 26 4.36 -1.74 5.64
N VAL A 27 3.75 -0.59 5.34
CA VAL A 27 4.48 0.63 4.97
C VAL A 27 5.12 1.25 6.23
N PRO A 28 6.45 1.49 6.24
CA PRO A 28 7.15 2.02 7.42
C PRO A 28 7.03 3.55 7.48
N VAL A 29 6.07 4.06 8.25
CA VAL A 29 5.75 5.50 8.29
C VAL A 29 5.59 6.03 9.70
N GLY A 30 6.52 6.89 10.13
CA GLY A 30 6.64 7.31 11.54
C GLY A 30 6.30 8.75 11.84
N GLY A 31 5.68 9.48 10.90
CA GLY A 31 5.21 10.84 11.16
C GLY A 31 6.33 11.76 11.69
N ALA A 32 6.03 12.56 12.72
CA ALA A 32 6.97 13.52 13.28
C ALA A 32 8.19 12.86 13.97
N PRO A 33 8.06 11.78 14.77
CA PRO A 33 9.22 11.06 15.31
C PRO A 33 10.19 10.55 14.24
N ALA A 34 9.68 10.01 13.12
CA ALA A 34 10.56 9.56 12.03
C ALA A 34 11.24 10.75 11.34
N ALA A 35 10.55 11.89 11.18
CA ALA A 35 11.16 13.09 10.63
C ALA A 35 12.32 13.62 11.50
N MET A 36 12.26 13.40 12.81
CA MET A 36 13.33 13.75 13.77
C MET A 36 14.36 12.63 13.95
N ALA A 37 14.26 11.54 13.19
CA ALA A 37 15.08 10.34 13.34
C ALA A 37 15.04 9.71 14.75
N THR A 38 13.98 9.97 15.53
CA THR A 38 13.75 9.37 16.85
C THR A 38 12.88 8.11 16.79
N SER A 39 12.54 7.69 15.58
CA SER A 39 11.83 6.46 15.28
C SER A 39 12.18 5.99 13.87
N THR A 40 12.01 4.69 13.56
CA THR A 40 12.21 4.18 12.20
C THR A 40 11.20 4.70 11.16
N GLY A 41 11.46 4.48 9.88
CA GLY A 41 10.54 4.78 8.78
C GLY A 41 10.71 6.18 8.17
N VAL A 42 9.80 6.53 7.27
CA VAL A 42 9.84 7.81 6.55
C VAL A 42 8.99 8.86 7.30
N GLY A 43 9.52 10.07 7.46
CA GLY A 43 8.86 11.22 8.09
C GLY A 43 7.71 11.80 7.26
N THR A 44 6.64 11.06 7.08
CA THR A 44 5.43 11.46 6.32
C THR A 44 4.17 10.84 6.93
N GLY A 45 2.99 11.12 6.38
CA GLY A 45 1.74 10.47 6.79
C GLY A 45 1.60 9.08 6.16
N THR A 46 1.15 8.08 6.93
CA THR A 46 1.03 6.69 6.44
C THR A 46 0.14 6.59 5.21
N THR A 47 -0.96 7.34 5.22
CA THR A 47 -1.89 7.44 4.10
C THR A 47 -1.26 8.09 2.88
N GLN A 48 -0.44 9.13 3.05
CA GLN A 48 0.18 9.86 1.93
C GLN A 48 1.24 9.01 1.24
N LEU A 49 2.10 8.32 2.00
CA LEU A 49 3.12 7.47 1.41
C LEU A 49 2.52 6.23 0.75
N ALA A 50 1.57 5.57 1.42
CA ALA A 50 0.88 4.42 0.87
C ALA A 50 0.06 4.78 -0.37
N ALA A 51 -0.64 5.92 -0.36
CA ALA A 51 -1.39 6.41 -1.53
C ALA A 51 -0.48 6.84 -2.67
N GLY A 52 0.67 7.46 -2.39
CA GLY A 52 1.67 7.78 -3.41
C GLY A 52 2.18 6.53 -4.12
N ALA A 53 2.58 5.51 -3.34
CA ALA A 53 3.01 4.22 -3.89
C ALA A 53 1.88 3.53 -4.66
N GLY A 54 0.67 3.49 -4.09
CA GLY A 54 -0.53 2.92 -4.71
C GLY A 54 -0.93 3.61 -6.02
N PHE A 55 -0.82 4.94 -6.08
CA PHE A 55 -1.08 5.74 -7.28
C PHE A 55 -0.08 5.40 -8.40
N THR A 56 1.22 5.35 -8.09
CA THR A 56 2.23 4.97 -9.09
C THR A 56 2.00 3.55 -9.62
N GLY A 57 1.66 2.61 -8.75
CA GLY A 57 1.29 1.25 -9.16
C GLY A 57 0.02 1.21 -10.01
N LEU A 58 -1.01 1.93 -9.61
CA LEU A 58 -2.24 2.04 -10.39
C LEU A 58 -1.98 2.59 -11.79
N MET A 59 -1.15 3.62 -11.92
CA MET A 59 -0.78 4.17 -13.22
C MET A 59 0.01 3.17 -14.06
N ALA A 60 0.94 2.42 -13.46
CA ALA A 60 1.67 1.35 -14.16
C ALA A 60 0.74 0.21 -14.61
N ALA A 61 -0.25 -0.14 -13.80
CA ALA A 61 -1.29 -1.10 -14.16
C ALA A 61 -2.19 -0.58 -15.29
N ALA A 62 -2.60 0.68 -15.24
CA ALA A 62 -3.42 1.31 -16.27
C ALA A 62 -2.70 1.40 -17.63
N VAL A 63 -1.40 1.73 -17.63
CA VAL A 63 -0.57 1.73 -18.84
C VAL A 63 -0.47 0.33 -19.43
N MET A 64 -0.27 -0.70 -18.60
CA MET A 64 -0.26 -2.09 -19.07
C MET A 64 -1.62 -2.49 -19.66
N ALA A 65 -2.71 -2.13 -19.00
CA ALA A 65 -4.07 -2.42 -19.47
C ALA A 65 -4.44 -1.70 -20.77
N ALA A 66 -3.78 -0.59 -21.10
CA ALA A 66 -3.99 0.17 -22.34
C ALA A 66 -3.23 -0.40 -23.55
N GLN A 67 -2.32 -1.36 -23.35
CA GLN A 67 -1.49 -1.91 -24.42
C GLN A 67 -2.32 -2.75 -25.39
N SER A 68 -2.03 -2.60 -26.70
CA SER A 68 -2.70 -3.39 -27.74
C SER A 68 -2.46 -4.89 -27.56
N GLY A 69 -3.53 -5.68 -27.64
CA GLY A 69 -3.48 -7.14 -27.44
C GLY A 69 -3.73 -7.60 -26.01
N ILE A 70 -3.83 -6.69 -25.04
CA ILE A 70 -4.20 -7.01 -23.66
C ILE A 70 -5.72 -6.99 -23.50
N SER A 71 -6.27 -8.13 -23.09
CA SER A 71 -7.69 -8.28 -22.75
C SER A 71 -7.86 -8.39 -21.24
N LEU A 72 -8.77 -7.59 -20.67
CA LEU A 72 -9.07 -7.60 -19.23
C LEU A 72 -9.73 -8.90 -18.75
N SER A 73 -10.34 -9.66 -19.66
CA SER A 73 -11.01 -10.93 -19.32
C SER A 73 -10.07 -12.14 -19.31
N ASN A 74 -8.82 -11.99 -19.77
CA ASN A 74 -7.87 -13.09 -19.78
C ASN A 74 -7.08 -13.11 -18.44
N PRO A 75 -7.08 -14.22 -17.69
CA PRO A 75 -6.41 -14.30 -16.39
C PRO A 75 -4.89 -14.06 -16.46
N VAL A 76 -4.23 -14.43 -17.56
CA VAL A 76 -2.79 -14.18 -17.76
C VAL A 76 -2.52 -12.69 -17.89
N HIS A 77 -3.32 -12.00 -18.69
CA HIS A 77 -3.22 -10.56 -18.89
C HIS A 77 -3.55 -9.78 -17.62
N LEU A 78 -4.58 -10.22 -16.88
CA LEU A 78 -4.90 -9.65 -15.58
C LEU A 78 -3.70 -9.75 -14.63
N THR A 79 -3.05 -10.91 -14.57
CA THR A 79 -1.86 -11.11 -13.74
C THR A 79 -0.74 -10.15 -14.14
N LEU A 80 -0.50 -9.94 -15.43
CA LEU A 80 0.50 -8.98 -15.92
C LEU A 80 0.18 -7.53 -15.52
N ILE A 81 -1.08 -7.12 -15.60
CA ILE A 81 -1.54 -5.79 -15.15
C ILE A 81 -1.25 -5.62 -13.66
N LEU A 82 -1.62 -6.61 -12.83
CA LEU A 82 -1.41 -6.56 -11.38
C LEU A 82 0.07 -6.57 -11.01
N LEU A 83 0.89 -7.36 -11.71
CA LEU A 83 2.35 -7.39 -11.49
C LEU A 83 3.01 -6.07 -11.93
N SER A 84 2.57 -5.46 -13.03
CA SER A 84 3.01 -4.13 -13.44
C SER A 84 2.73 -3.10 -12.34
N GLY A 85 1.52 -3.16 -11.76
CA GLY A 85 1.16 -2.30 -10.63
C GLY A 85 2.00 -2.55 -9.38
N ALA A 86 2.25 -3.81 -9.04
CA ALA A 86 3.11 -4.18 -7.92
C ALA A 86 4.52 -3.59 -8.06
N VAL A 87 5.13 -3.75 -9.24
CA VAL A 87 6.48 -3.26 -9.53
C VAL A 87 6.52 -1.73 -9.53
N GLY A 88 5.53 -1.06 -10.14
CA GLY A 88 5.43 0.40 -10.12
C GLY A 88 5.39 0.96 -8.71
N SER A 89 4.57 0.38 -7.83
CA SER A 89 4.51 0.77 -6.42
C SER A 89 5.81 0.48 -5.66
N MET A 90 6.42 -0.69 -5.89
CA MET A 90 7.68 -1.07 -5.25
C MET A 90 8.82 -0.11 -5.61
N ILE A 91 8.91 0.30 -6.88
CA ILE A 91 9.93 1.26 -7.32
C ILE A 91 9.75 2.60 -6.64
N MET A 92 8.51 3.12 -6.60
CA MET A 92 8.21 4.40 -5.94
C MET A 92 8.61 4.35 -4.46
N LEU A 93 8.10 3.37 -3.71
CA LEU A 93 8.37 3.30 -2.28
C LEU A 93 9.83 2.95 -1.99
N GLY A 94 10.42 2.04 -2.76
CA GLY A 94 11.83 1.67 -2.63
C GLY A 94 12.76 2.87 -2.84
N LEU A 95 12.49 3.70 -3.86
CA LEU A 95 13.25 4.93 -4.09
C LEU A 95 13.04 5.93 -2.95
N THR A 96 11.80 6.14 -2.49
CA THR A 96 11.53 7.04 -1.36
C THR A 96 12.25 6.59 -0.09
N MET A 97 12.22 5.29 0.22
CA MET A 97 12.93 4.73 1.37
C MET A 97 14.46 4.82 1.19
N LEU A 98 15.00 4.61 -0.01
CA LEU A 98 16.43 4.75 -0.28
C LEU A 98 16.90 6.19 -0.04
N ILE A 99 16.22 7.17 -0.63
CA ILE A 99 16.58 8.59 -0.46
C ILE A 99 16.41 9.01 1.00
N GLY A 100 15.31 8.62 1.65
CA GLY A 100 15.11 8.86 3.08
C GLY A 100 16.25 8.26 3.91
N GLN A 101 16.68 7.04 3.57
CA GLN A 101 17.77 6.39 4.28
C GLN A 101 19.11 7.11 4.10
N LEU A 102 19.43 7.60 2.90
CA LEU A 102 20.63 8.40 2.65
C LEU A 102 20.62 9.69 3.50
N ILE A 103 19.48 10.35 3.62
CA ILE A 103 19.33 11.54 4.48
C ILE A 103 19.55 11.18 5.95
N TYR A 104 18.99 10.07 6.44
CA TYR A 104 19.18 9.65 7.82
C TYR A 104 20.65 9.29 8.13
N VAL A 105 21.32 8.54 7.26
CA VAL A 105 22.72 8.13 7.50
C VAL A 105 23.68 9.29 7.31
N TYR A 106 23.62 9.99 6.17
CA TYR A 106 24.62 10.99 5.81
C TYR A 106 24.25 12.40 6.24
N GLY A 107 22.95 12.71 6.36
CA GLY A 107 22.47 14.02 6.79
C GLY A 107 22.33 14.12 8.31
N VAL A 108 21.72 13.11 8.95
CA VAL A 108 21.47 13.12 10.41
C VAL A 108 22.57 12.39 11.19
N GLY A 109 23.26 11.42 10.57
CA GLY A 109 24.34 10.68 11.23
C GLY A 109 23.85 9.52 12.11
N VAL A 110 22.65 8.98 11.86
CA VAL A 110 22.10 7.85 12.61
C VAL A 110 22.34 6.53 11.90
N VAL A 111 22.64 5.49 12.68
CA VAL A 111 22.71 4.11 12.18
C VAL A 111 21.29 3.55 12.09
N PRO A 112 20.88 2.98 10.94
CA PRO A 112 19.55 2.38 10.80
C PRO A 112 19.41 1.19 11.75
N ALA A 113 18.46 1.26 12.68
CA ALA A 113 18.27 0.22 13.68
C ALA A 113 16.81 0.09 14.12
N ALA A 114 16.34 -1.14 14.34
CA ALA A 114 14.98 -1.46 14.79
C ALA A 114 14.96 -1.84 16.27
N ASP A 115 14.02 -1.31 17.04
CA ASP A 115 13.85 -1.52 18.50
C ASP A 115 13.10 -2.81 18.86
N LYS A 116 12.17 -3.24 18.04
CA LYS A 116 11.32 -4.42 18.27
C LYS A 116 12.00 -5.74 17.90
N CYS A 117 13.20 -5.69 17.32
CA CYS A 117 14.00 -6.86 16.98
C CYS A 117 15.44 -6.68 17.49
N ASP A 118 15.92 -7.57 18.38
CA ASP A 118 17.31 -7.52 18.85
C ASP A 118 18.32 -7.80 17.72
N LYS A 119 17.94 -8.68 16.78
CA LYS A 119 18.68 -8.95 15.54
C LYS A 119 17.77 -8.72 14.34
N ASP A 120 18.31 -8.12 13.29
CA ASP A 120 17.57 -7.94 12.05
C ASP A 120 17.27 -9.34 11.45
N PRO A 121 16.00 -9.65 11.15
CA PRO A 121 15.57 -10.96 10.66
C PRO A 121 15.98 -11.23 9.21
N ILE A 122 16.41 -10.21 8.46
CA ILE A 122 16.88 -10.31 7.09
C ILE A 122 18.40 -10.45 7.05
N THR A 123 19.14 -9.59 7.78
CA THR A 123 20.61 -9.56 7.72
C THR A 123 21.30 -10.34 8.85
N GLY A 124 20.62 -10.54 9.98
CA GLY A 124 21.20 -11.14 11.18
C GLY A 124 21.98 -10.18 12.08
N ASP A 125 22.08 -8.90 11.69
CA ASP A 125 22.84 -7.88 12.40
C ASP A 125 22.20 -7.53 13.75
N TYR A 126 23.01 -7.34 14.78
CA TYR A 126 22.54 -6.93 16.09
C TYR A 126 22.19 -5.43 16.12
N GLN A 127 21.00 -5.07 16.57
CA GLN A 127 20.45 -3.72 16.44
C GLN A 127 20.44 -2.93 17.75
N LYS A 128 20.17 -3.59 18.88
CA LYS A 128 19.85 -2.95 20.16
C LYS A 128 20.91 -1.97 20.68
N SER A 129 22.19 -2.25 20.46
CA SER A 129 23.29 -1.36 20.89
C SER A 129 23.38 -0.05 20.10
N TYR A 130 22.72 0.04 18.94
CA TYR A 130 22.76 1.21 18.05
C TYR A 130 21.54 2.13 18.25
N ILE A 131 20.68 1.82 19.22
CA ILE A 131 19.44 2.56 19.51
C ILE A 131 19.68 3.52 20.67
N THR A 132 19.24 4.75 20.48
CA THR A 132 19.36 5.80 21.50
C THR A 132 18.32 5.53 22.59
N PRO A 133 18.68 5.62 23.88
CA PRO A 133 17.69 5.46 24.94
C PRO A 133 16.50 6.42 24.76
N GLY A 134 15.29 5.86 24.75
CA GLY A 134 14.04 6.63 24.56
C GLY A 134 13.57 6.79 23.12
N THR A 135 14.29 6.25 22.12
CA THR A 135 13.84 6.18 20.73
C THR A 135 13.24 4.80 20.40
N THR A 136 12.43 4.72 19.35
CA THR A 136 11.90 3.45 18.83
C THR A 136 12.56 3.15 17.48
N GLY A 137 13.89 2.97 17.55
CA GLY A 137 14.76 2.79 16.41
C GLY A 137 15.09 4.07 15.63
N HIS A 138 15.86 3.93 14.56
CA HIS A 138 16.34 5.04 13.73
C HIS A 138 16.33 4.67 12.25
N GLY A 139 16.13 5.66 11.38
CA GLY A 139 16.25 5.49 9.93
C GLY A 139 15.31 4.41 9.39
N ILE A 140 15.73 3.68 8.36
CA ILE A 140 14.92 2.67 7.69
C ILE A 140 15.72 1.36 7.65
N PRO A 141 15.78 0.62 8.78
CA PRO A 141 16.52 -0.64 8.84
C PRO A 141 15.97 -1.65 7.82
N THR A 142 16.77 -2.66 7.49
CA THR A 142 16.48 -3.60 6.38
C THR A 142 15.11 -4.26 6.52
N VAL A 143 14.73 -4.67 7.73
CA VAL A 143 13.37 -5.19 7.99
C VAL A 143 12.24 -4.23 7.59
N CYS A 144 12.39 -2.93 7.88
CA CYS A 144 11.43 -1.90 7.50
C CYS A 144 11.37 -1.74 5.98
N PHE A 145 12.54 -1.75 5.34
CA PHE A 145 12.66 -1.60 3.89
C PHE A 145 11.95 -2.75 3.16
N ILE A 146 12.24 -3.99 3.54
CA ILE A 146 11.61 -5.18 2.96
C ILE A 146 10.10 -5.22 3.25
N SER A 147 9.71 -4.89 4.49
CA SER A 147 8.29 -4.74 4.82
C SER A 147 7.61 -3.73 3.90
N GLY A 148 8.21 -2.55 3.74
CA GLY A 148 7.70 -1.51 2.87
C GLY A 148 7.50 -2.01 1.45
N LEU A 149 8.49 -2.69 0.86
CA LEU A 149 8.36 -3.25 -0.49
C LEU A 149 7.20 -4.23 -0.63
N ILE A 150 6.98 -5.10 0.36
CA ILE A 150 5.83 -6.02 0.39
C ILE A 150 4.52 -5.22 0.42
N GLY A 151 4.44 -4.20 1.28
CA GLY A 151 3.28 -3.30 1.37
C GLY A 151 3.02 -2.53 0.08
N ALA A 152 4.06 -2.04 -0.58
CA ALA A 152 3.96 -1.37 -1.86
C ALA A 152 3.45 -2.32 -2.95
N ALA A 153 4.01 -3.54 -3.04
CA ALA A 153 3.58 -4.54 -4.00
C ALA A 153 2.09 -4.87 -3.85
N LEU A 154 1.65 -5.17 -2.62
CA LEU A 154 0.25 -5.46 -2.32
C LEU A 154 -0.64 -4.25 -2.62
N GLY A 155 -0.21 -3.04 -2.27
CA GLY A 155 -0.93 -1.81 -2.59
C GLY A 155 -1.11 -1.61 -4.10
N GLY A 156 -0.05 -1.81 -4.88
CA GLY A 156 -0.09 -1.73 -6.34
C GLY A 156 -1.02 -2.77 -6.97
N ILE A 157 -1.02 -4.00 -6.46
CA ILE A 157 -1.97 -5.05 -6.87
C ILE A 157 -3.40 -4.63 -6.57
N GLY A 158 -3.67 -4.17 -5.34
CA GLY A 158 -5.01 -3.74 -4.95
C GLY A 158 -5.51 -2.54 -5.76
N GLY A 159 -4.66 -1.54 -6.01
CA GLY A 159 -4.98 -0.40 -6.87
C GLY A 159 -5.24 -0.80 -8.32
N GLY A 160 -4.42 -1.69 -8.87
CA GLY A 160 -4.61 -2.24 -10.22
C GLY A 160 -5.90 -3.05 -10.35
N LEU A 161 -6.24 -3.87 -9.35
CA LEU A 161 -7.48 -4.64 -9.32
C LEU A 161 -8.72 -3.73 -9.26
N ALA A 162 -8.68 -2.68 -8.44
CA ALA A 162 -9.75 -1.69 -8.39
C ALA A 162 -9.94 -1.01 -9.76
N TYR A 163 -8.85 -0.60 -10.42
CA TYR A 163 -8.91 -0.02 -11.76
C TYR A 163 -9.57 -0.95 -12.79
N VAL A 164 -9.17 -2.23 -12.81
CA VAL A 164 -9.77 -3.24 -13.69
C VAL A 164 -11.27 -3.38 -13.41
N ALA A 165 -11.67 -3.48 -12.15
CA ALA A 165 -13.07 -3.61 -11.78
C ALA A 165 -13.92 -2.44 -12.28
N PHE A 166 -13.43 -1.20 -12.14
CA PHE A 166 -14.14 -0.03 -12.66
C PHE A 166 -14.17 0.02 -14.19
N LYS A 167 -13.13 -0.47 -14.89
CA LYS A 167 -13.17 -0.64 -16.34
C LYS A 167 -14.23 -1.67 -16.77
N LEU A 168 -14.37 -2.76 -16.02
CA LEU A 168 -15.41 -3.78 -16.27
C LEU A 168 -16.82 -3.26 -16.00
N LEU A 169 -16.98 -2.30 -15.08
CA LEU A 169 -18.24 -1.56 -14.89
C LEU A 169 -18.56 -0.56 -16.02
N GLY A 170 -17.72 -0.46 -17.07
CA GLY A 170 -17.98 0.35 -18.25
C GLY A 170 -17.51 1.81 -18.16
N PHE A 171 -16.77 2.18 -17.12
CA PHE A 171 -16.19 3.53 -17.02
C PHE A 171 -15.06 3.73 -18.05
N SER A 172 -14.89 4.99 -18.50
CA SER A 172 -13.73 5.37 -19.32
C SER A 172 -12.44 5.20 -18.52
N SER A 173 -11.29 5.11 -19.19
CA SER A 173 -10.00 4.86 -18.52
C SER A 173 -9.64 5.98 -17.53
N GLU A 174 -9.99 7.22 -17.85
CA GLU A 174 -9.75 8.40 -17.05
C GLU A 174 -10.62 8.38 -15.79
N VAL A 175 -11.91 8.08 -15.96
CA VAL A 175 -12.88 8.02 -14.86
C VAL A 175 -12.57 6.85 -13.92
N ALA A 176 -12.29 5.67 -14.48
CA ALA A 176 -11.87 4.49 -13.71
C ALA A 176 -10.60 4.77 -12.89
N GLY A 177 -9.64 5.49 -13.48
CA GLY A 177 -8.43 5.92 -12.79
C GLY A 177 -8.73 6.81 -11.58
N ILE A 178 -9.51 7.88 -11.77
CA ILE A 178 -9.85 8.83 -10.69
C ILE A 178 -10.62 8.13 -9.56
N ILE A 179 -11.61 7.30 -9.90
CA ILE A 179 -12.39 6.53 -8.93
C ILE A 179 -11.48 5.60 -8.13
N ALA A 180 -10.57 4.89 -8.79
CA ALA A 180 -9.65 3.98 -8.12
C ALA A 180 -8.65 4.69 -7.20
N VAL A 181 -8.20 5.90 -7.54
CA VAL A 181 -7.40 6.71 -6.62
C VAL A 181 -8.20 7.11 -5.38
N GLY A 182 -9.43 7.58 -5.55
CA GLY A 182 -10.30 7.90 -4.41
C GLY A 182 -10.59 6.67 -3.53
N PHE A 183 -10.87 5.53 -4.17
CA PHE A 183 -11.09 4.25 -3.50
C PHE A 183 -9.86 3.77 -2.72
N PHE A 184 -8.67 3.97 -3.28
CA PHE A 184 -7.41 3.67 -2.60
C PHE A 184 -7.24 4.54 -1.36
N PHE A 185 -7.43 5.87 -1.49
CA PHE A 185 -7.34 6.79 -0.37
C PHE A 185 -8.30 6.44 0.76
N MET A 186 -9.55 6.12 0.43
CA MET A 186 -10.55 5.69 1.41
C MET A 186 -10.03 4.49 2.22
N ASN A 187 -9.56 3.43 1.55
CA ASN A 187 -9.09 2.22 2.22
C ASN A 187 -7.76 2.43 2.98
N ALA A 188 -6.88 3.29 2.47
CA ALA A 188 -5.65 3.67 3.15
C ALA A 188 -5.93 4.46 4.45
N VAL A 189 -6.92 5.37 4.42
CA VAL A 189 -7.36 6.11 5.61
C VAL A 189 -7.95 5.17 6.65
N LEU A 190 -8.82 4.23 6.25
CA LEU A 190 -9.35 3.20 7.15
C LEU A 190 -8.24 2.38 7.80
N ALA A 191 -7.21 2.00 7.05
CA ALA A 191 -6.05 1.29 7.59
C ALA A 191 -5.27 2.15 8.59
N SER A 192 -5.11 3.43 8.33
CA SER A 192 -4.33 4.33 9.19
C SER A 192 -4.89 4.48 10.60
N TYR A 193 -6.22 4.47 10.78
CA TYR A 193 -6.85 4.50 12.10
C TYR A 193 -6.58 3.24 12.93
N ASN A 194 -6.18 2.15 12.26
CA ASN A 194 -5.85 0.90 12.91
C ASN A 194 -4.36 0.80 13.32
N ILE A 195 -3.50 1.62 12.70
CA ILE A 195 -2.04 1.61 12.88
C ILE A 195 -1.68 2.51 14.06
N GLY A 196 -1.35 1.90 15.20
CA GLY A 196 -1.02 2.59 16.46
C GLY A 196 0.39 3.18 16.55
N GLY A 197 0.90 3.77 15.46
CA GLY A 197 2.17 4.52 15.45
C GLY A 197 3.47 3.70 15.43
N THR A 198 3.42 2.37 15.34
CA THR A 198 4.61 1.52 15.18
C THR A 198 4.99 1.34 13.71
N ILE A 199 6.29 1.19 13.44
CA ILE A 199 6.90 1.53 12.14
C ILE A 199 8.02 0.59 11.68
N GLU A 200 8.17 -0.53 12.37
CA GLU A 200 9.28 -1.46 12.17
C GLU A 200 8.96 -2.64 11.23
N GLY A 201 7.84 -2.52 10.52
CA GLY A 201 7.40 -3.51 9.54
C GLY A 201 6.71 -4.72 10.17
N PHE A 202 6.84 -5.89 9.55
CA PHE A 202 6.03 -7.09 9.82
C PHE A 202 6.21 -7.75 11.20
N HIS A 203 7.13 -7.25 12.03
CA HIS A 203 7.27 -7.69 13.42
C HIS A 203 6.48 -6.82 14.41
N ASP A 204 5.90 -5.72 13.93
CA ASP A 204 5.21 -4.80 14.81
C ASP A 204 3.92 -5.40 15.39
N PRO A 205 3.55 -5.01 16.62
CA PRO A 205 2.27 -5.33 17.21
C PRO A 205 1.06 -4.91 16.35
N LYS A 206 1.20 -3.91 15.46
CA LYS A 206 0.14 -3.48 14.54
C LYS A 206 -0.34 -4.60 13.60
N PHE A 207 0.50 -5.60 13.32
CA PHE A 207 0.12 -6.75 12.48
C PHE A 207 -0.99 -7.58 13.12
N LYS A 208 -1.10 -7.59 14.45
CA LYS A 208 -2.21 -8.26 15.16
C LYS A 208 -3.57 -7.60 14.90
N LYS A 209 -3.56 -6.34 14.44
CA LYS A 209 -4.78 -5.58 14.16
C LYS A 209 -5.23 -5.67 12.70
N ILE A 210 -4.41 -6.23 11.79
CA ILE A 210 -4.74 -6.38 10.36
C ILE A 210 -6.13 -7.00 10.14
N PRO A 211 -6.55 -8.07 10.87
CA PRO A 211 -7.88 -8.65 10.66
C PRO A 211 -9.02 -7.64 10.84
N ASN A 212 -8.93 -6.77 11.84
CA ASN A 212 -9.93 -5.73 12.09
C ASN A 212 -9.94 -4.68 10.97
N GLY A 213 -8.76 -4.32 10.47
CA GLY A 213 -8.60 -3.40 9.33
C GLY A 213 -9.20 -3.98 8.05
N ILE A 214 -8.94 -5.27 7.78
CA ILE A 214 -9.53 -5.99 6.64
C ILE A 214 -11.05 -5.99 6.75
N ILE A 215 -11.63 -6.36 7.90
CA ILE A 215 -13.09 -6.38 8.08
C ILE A 215 -13.69 -4.99 7.82
N ALA A 216 -13.12 -3.94 8.41
CA ALA A 216 -13.59 -2.57 8.22
C ALA A 216 -13.49 -2.14 6.74
N SER A 217 -12.39 -2.50 6.07
CA SER A 217 -12.18 -2.21 4.65
C SER A 217 -13.11 -3.02 3.74
N THR A 218 -13.39 -4.29 4.04
CA THR A 218 -14.35 -5.10 3.30
C THR A 218 -15.73 -4.46 3.36
N VAL A 219 -16.20 -4.07 4.55
CA VAL A 219 -17.51 -3.40 4.70
C VAL A 219 -17.53 -2.06 3.94
N GLY A 220 -16.50 -1.22 4.12
CA GLY A 220 -16.39 0.05 3.42
C GLY A 220 -16.34 -0.11 1.89
N SER A 221 -15.64 -1.14 1.41
CA SER A 221 -15.48 -1.42 -0.02
C SER A 221 -16.73 -2.01 -0.66
N VAL A 222 -17.50 -2.82 0.07
CA VAL A 222 -18.82 -3.27 -0.40
C VAL A 222 -19.77 -2.09 -0.56
N ILE A 223 -19.82 -1.19 0.43
CA ILE A 223 -20.67 0.01 0.35
C ILE A 223 -20.25 0.89 -0.82
N ALA A 224 -18.95 1.17 -0.97
CA ALA A 224 -18.42 1.94 -2.09
C ALA A 224 -18.69 1.25 -3.44
N GLY A 225 -18.55 -0.08 -3.51
CA GLY A 225 -18.83 -0.88 -4.69
C GLY A 225 -20.30 -0.79 -5.12
N ILE A 226 -21.24 -0.82 -4.18
CA ILE A 226 -22.68 -0.63 -4.46
C ILE A 226 -22.94 0.76 -5.04
N VAL A 227 -22.36 1.81 -4.46
CA VAL A 227 -22.53 3.19 -4.95
C VAL A 227 -21.96 3.34 -6.36
N ILE A 228 -20.74 2.85 -6.59
CA ILE A 228 -20.08 2.95 -7.89
C ILE A 228 -20.79 2.10 -8.96
N ALA A 229 -21.32 0.94 -8.58
CA ALA A 229 -22.18 0.14 -9.45
C ALA A 229 -23.48 0.88 -9.80
N GLY A 230 -24.11 1.57 -8.84
CA GLY A 230 -25.28 2.43 -9.09
C GLY A 230 -24.98 3.54 -10.09
N MET A 231 -23.84 4.22 -9.92
CA MET A 231 -23.36 5.25 -10.85
C MET A 231 -23.17 4.72 -12.28
N SER A 232 -22.65 3.49 -12.42
CA SER A 232 -22.49 2.82 -13.72
C SER A 232 -23.85 2.53 -14.39
N LEU A 233 -24.89 2.26 -13.59
CA LEU A 233 -26.26 2.05 -14.05
C LEU A 233 -27.04 3.35 -14.31
N GLY A 234 -26.47 4.51 -13.98
CA GLY A 234 -27.11 5.83 -14.14
C GLY A 234 -28.17 6.14 -13.08
N ILE A 235 -28.07 5.53 -11.89
CA ILE A 235 -28.98 5.71 -10.75
C ILE A 235 -28.24 6.39 -9.59
#